data_AF-A0A2H9RC88-F1
#
_entry.id   AF-A0A2H9RC88-F1
#
_cell.length_a   1.000
_cell.length_b   1.000
_cell.length_c   1.000
_cell.angle_alpha   90.00
_cell.angle_beta   90.00
_cell.angle_gamma   90.00
#
_symmetry.space_group_name_H-M   'P 1'
#
loop_
_entity.id
_entity.type
_entity.pdbx_description
1 polymer ?
#
loop_
_entity_poly.entity_id
_entity_poly.type
_entity_poly.pdbx_seq_one_letter_code
_entity_poly.pdbx_strand_id
1 'polypeptide(L)'
;MIPEICDFNPKTWLKPFQKTGVFYLLKMGLFYHGLGLILMYVGSIFVTSIIPDYEIPQIPVSISLTLSSGLLEESIFFGMPYYMTGHPMILLGSGIIWSAVHLFNPEVFSIEALAYGGFLFTIPHMFFSIRTWISKKGWFAIIFHSLWNFSVLISFCALGLRQCSILNDMFDVLNIVLAVSAGAIVYLAYQNKKRHINQFLYLFPSLIIAFALVIWFSKAVF
;
A
#
# COMPACT_ATOMS: atom_id res chain seq x y z
N MET A 1 -22.21 -18.62 14.46
CA MET A 1 -22.04 -17.85 13.21
C MET A 1 -20.68 -18.22 12.61
N ILE A 2 -20.62 -18.54 11.32
CA ILE A 2 -19.36 -18.96 10.66
C ILE A 2 -18.44 -17.72 10.60
N PRO A 3 -17.25 -17.72 11.23
CA PRO A 3 -16.37 -16.56 11.32
C PRO A 3 -16.06 -15.89 9.96
N GLU A 4 -15.96 -16.69 8.91
CA GLU A 4 -15.77 -16.27 7.53
C GLU A 4 -16.93 -15.40 7.01
N ILE A 5 -18.18 -15.70 7.38
CA ILE A 5 -19.36 -14.91 6.97
C ILE A 5 -19.32 -13.52 7.60
N CYS A 6 -18.88 -13.42 8.87
CA CYS A 6 -18.67 -12.15 9.52
C CYS A 6 -17.62 -11.33 8.78
N ASP A 7 -16.51 -11.96 8.40
CA ASP A 7 -15.35 -11.26 7.87
C ASP A 7 -15.50 -10.91 6.38
N PHE A 8 -16.36 -11.58 5.62
CA PHE A 8 -16.74 -11.15 4.28
C PHE A 8 -17.75 -9.99 4.26
N ASN A 9 -18.51 -9.79 5.34
CA ASN A 9 -19.57 -8.76 5.38
C ASN A 9 -18.98 -7.33 5.45
N PRO A 10 -19.28 -6.44 4.48
CA PRO A 10 -18.76 -5.06 4.49
C PRO A 10 -19.07 -4.27 5.76
N LYS A 11 -20.17 -4.58 6.46
CA LYS A 11 -20.55 -3.94 7.72
C LYS A 11 -19.56 -4.18 8.86
N THR A 12 -18.65 -5.14 8.72
CA THR A 12 -17.65 -5.48 9.74
C THR A 12 -16.24 -5.07 9.35
N TRP A 13 -16.03 -4.42 8.20
CA TRP A 13 -14.69 -4.18 7.68
C TRP A 13 -13.84 -3.15 8.45
N LEU A 14 -14.43 -2.49 9.45
CA LEU A 14 -13.70 -1.65 10.41
C LEU A 14 -13.46 -2.36 11.76
N LYS A 15 -13.80 -3.64 11.85
CA LYS A 15 -13.60 -4.48 13.03
C LYS A 15 -12.43 -5.46 12.80
N PRO A 16 -11.74 -5.89 13.88
CA PRO A 16 -10.73 -6.93 13.78
C PRO A 16 -11.27 -8.21 13.10
N PHE A 17 -10.38 -8.99 12.50
CA PHE A 17 -10.71 -10.33 12.02
C PHE A 17 -11.10 -11.23 13.20
N GLN A 18 -12.05 -12.14 12.96
CA GLN A 18 -12.45 -13.13 13.96
C GLN A 18 -11.34 -14.16 14.20
N LYS A 19 -10.53 -14.44 13.18
CA LYS A 19 -9.37 -15.33 13.24
C LYS A 19 -8.14 -14.62 12.68
N THR A 20 -6.98 -14.85 13.29
CA THR A 20 -5.72 -14.21 12.88
C THR A 20 -4.61 -15.20 12.56
N GLY A 21 -4.97 -16.45 12.25
CA GLY A 21 -4.01 -17.45 11.77
C GLY A 21 -3.50 -17.06 10.39
N VAL A 22 -2.22 -17.36 10.09
CA VAL A 22 -1.58 -16.97 8.81
C VAL A 22 -2.39 -17.43 7.61
N PHE A 23 -2.82 -18.70 7.58
CA PHE A 23 -3.64 -19.24 6.50
C PHE A 23 -4.99 -18.50 6.36
N TYR A 24 -5.60 -18.11 7.48
CA TYR A 24 -6.85 -17.37 7.46
C TYR A 24 -6.66 -15.96 6.90
N LEU A 25 -5.61 -15.26 7.33
CA LEU A 25 -5.29 -13.93 6.82
C LEU A 25 -4.90 -13.98 5.33
N LEU A 26 -4.22 -15.03 4.89
CA LEU A 26 -3.96 -15.26 3.47
C LEU A 26 -5.25 -15.40 2.67
N LYS A 27 -6.19 -16.23 3.16
CA LYS A 27 -7.52 -16.39 2.54
C LYS A 27 -8.28 -15.05 2.48
N MET A 28 -8.25 -14.26 3.55
CA MET A 28 -8.88 -12.94 3.57
C MET A 28 -8.18 -11.98 2.61
N GLY A 29 -6.85 -11.94 2.60
CA GLY A 29 -6.06 -11.12 1.67
C GLY A 29 -6.44 -11.39 0.21
N LEU A 30 -6.48 -12.67 -0.17
CA LEU A 30 -6.92 -13.11 -1.50
C LEU A 30 -8.37 -12.71 -1.81
N PHE A 31 -9.28 -12.79 -0.84
CA PHE A 31 -10.65 -12.33 -1.02
C PHE A 31 -10.73 -10.82 -1.31
N TYR A 32 -10.10 -9.98 -0.48
CA TYR A 32 -10.11 -8.53 -0.67
C TYR A 32 -9.43 -8.12 -1.98
N HIS A 33 -8.28 -8.73 -2.31
CA HIS A 33 -7.55 -8.42 -3.53
C HIS A 33 -8.28 -8.95 -4.77
N GLY A 34 -8.93 -10.12 -4.68
CA GLY A 34 -9.82 -10.61 -5.73
C GLY A 34 -11.00 -9.67 -6.00
N LEU A 35 -11.62 -9.13 -4.95
CA LEU A 35 -12.64 -8.08 -5.10
C LEU A 35 -12.06 -6.82 -5.73
N GLY A 36 -10.87 -6.40 -5.33
CA GLY A 36 -10.15 -5.28 -5.92
C GLY A 36 -9.88 -5.48 -7.42
N LEU A 37 -9.43 -6.67 -7.83
CA LEU A 37 -9.21 -7.01 -9.24
C LEU A 37 -10.50 -6.93 -10.06
N ILE A 38 -11.62 -7.42 -9.52
CA ILE A 38 -12.93 -7.31 -10.17
C ILE A 38 -13.32 -5.83 -10.36
N LEU A 39 -13.18 -5.01 -9.31
CA LEU A 39 -13.49 -3.57 -9.39
C LEU A 39 -12.57 -2.85 -10.38
N MET A 40 -11.28 -3.16 -10.36
CA MET A 40 -10.30 -2.61 -11.31
C MET A 40 -10.69 -2.94 -12.74
N TYR A 41 -11.01 -4.20 -13.03
CA TYR A 41 -11.34 -4.67 -14.38
C TYR A 41 -12.65 -4.05 -14.88
N VAL A 42 -13.74 -4.18 -14.10
CA VAL A 42 -15.05 -3.63 -14.46
C VAL A 42 -15.00 -2.10 -14.56
N GLY A 43 -14.31 -1.45 -13.62
CA GLY A 43 -14.14 -0.01 -13.63
C GLY A 43 -13.35 0.49 -14.82
N SER A 44 -12.26 -0.20 -15.20
CA SER A 44 -11.48 0.15 -16.39
C SER A 44 -12.32 0.05 -17.67
N ILE A 45 -13.12 -1.01 -17.83
CA ILE A 45 -14.05 -1.15 -18.98
C ILE A 45 -15.02 0.03 -19.04
N PHE A 46 -15.64 0.36 -17.91
CA PHE A 46 -16.61 1.45 -17.84
C PHE A 46 -15.98 2.80 -18.16
N VAL A 47 -14.80 3.08 -17.62
CA VAL A 47 -14.07 4.32 -17.88
C VAL A 47 -13.68 4.45 -19.35
N THR A 48 -13.09 3.41 -19.95
CA THR A 48 -12.73 3.40 -21.38
C THR A 48 -13.94 3.62 -22.29
N SER A 49 -15.14 3.24 -21.86
CA SER A 49 -16.37 3.46 -22.64
C SER A 49 -16.96 4.87 -22.53
N ILE A 50 -16.56 5.65 -21.53
CA ILE A 50 -17.19 6.95 -21.18
C ILE A 50 -16.24 8.12 -21.39
N ILE A 51 -14.97 7.94 -21.06
CA ILE A 51 -13.94 8.97 -21.19
C ILE A 51 -13.24 8.73 -22.53
N PRO A 52 -13.45 9.62 -23.53
CA PRO A 52 -12.75 9.53 -24.80
C PRO A 52 -11.24 9.57 -24.58
N ASP A 53 -10.51 8.81 -25.38
CA ASP A 53 -9.03 8.80 -25.38
C ASP A 53 -8.40 8.39 -24.04
N TYR A 54 -9.16 7.74 -23.15
CA TYR A 54 -8.62 7.19 -21.90
C TYR A 54 -7.59 6.08 -22.18
N GLU A 55 -6.37 6.29 -21.69
CA GLU A 55 -5.31 5.28 -21.72
C GLU A 55 -5.03 4.78 -20.31
N ILE A 56 -4.96 3.45 -20.16
CA ILE A 56 -4.63 2.85 -18.86
C ILE A 56 -3.16 3.20 -18.54
N PRO A 57 -2.89 3.93 -17.44
CA PRO A 57 -1.54 4.39 -17.14
C PRO A 57 -0.55 3.23 -16.98
N GLN A 58 0.58 3.33 -17.67
CA GLN A 58 1.68 2.36 -17.58
C GLN A 58 2.84 2.98 -16.80
N ILE A 59 2.83 2.86 -15.47
CA ILE A 59 3.94 3.38 -14.65
C ILE A 59 5.08 2.35 -14.65
N PRO A 60 6.28 2.64 -15.19
CA PRO A 60 7.39 1.70 -15.12
C PRO A 60 7.71 1.39 -13.66
N VAL A 61 7.69 0.12 -13.28
CA VAL A 61 8.02 -0.32 -11.91
C VAL A 61 9.10 -1.37 -11.96
N SER A 62 10.16 -1.17 -11.18
CA SER A 62 11.19 -2.18 -10.96
C SER A 62 10.74 -3.16 -9.88
N ILE A 63 11.46 -4.28 -9.75
CA ILE A 63 11.25 -5.25 -8.67
C ILE A 63 11.50 -4.59 -7.31
N SER A 64 12.54 -3.76 -7.18
CA SER A 64 12.89 -3.10 -5.93
C SER A 64 11.83 -2.10 -5.46
N LEU A 65 11.30 -1.26 -6.36
CA LEU A 65 10.19 -0.35 -6.08
C LEU A 65 8.96 -1.13 -5.61
N THR A 66 8.65 -2.21 -6.33
CA THR A 66 7.48 -3.07 -6.08
C THR A 66 7.55 -3.75 -4.72
N LEU A 67 8.71 -4.28 -4.33
CA LEU A 67 8.89 -4.91 -3.02
C LEU A 67 8.92 -3.89 -1.86
N SER A 68 9.55 -2.73 -2.07
CA SER A 68 9.69 -1.69 -1.04
C SER A 68 8.40 -0.89 -0.82
N SER A 69 7.56 -0.71 -1.85
CA SER A 69 6.27 -0.02 -1.77
C SER A 69 5.37 -0.58 -0.67
N GLY A 70 5.21 -1.91 -0.58
CA GLY A 70 4.38 -2.54 0.44
C GLY A 70 4.85 -2.22 1.86
N LEU A 71 6.16 -2.15 2.12
CA LEU A 71 6.69 -1.72 3.42
C LEU A 71 6.44 -0.23 3.66
N LEU A 72 6.72 0.62 2.67
CA LEU A 72 6.57 2.06 2.78
C LEU A 72 5.11 2.46 3.06
N GLU A 73 4.20 2.00 2.20
CA GLU A 73 2.80 2.36 2.21
C GLU A 73 2.08 1.82 3.45
N GLU A 74 2.29 0.55 3.79
CA GLU A 74 1.73 -0.02 5.02
C GLU A 74 2.25 0.68 6.26
N SER A 75 3.52 1.11 6.25
CA SER A 75 4.09 1.82 7.39
C SER A 75 3.51 3.22 7.54
N ILE A 76 3.46 4.00 6.46
CA ILE A 76 3.00 5.40 6.48
C ILE A 76 1.49 5.48 6.70
N PHE A 77 0.70 4.75 5.91
CA PHE A 77 -0.74 4.95 5.87
C PHE A 77 -1.53 4.13 6.89
N PHE A 78 -0.94 3.06 7.44
CA PHE A 78 -1.67 2.22 8.39
C PHE A 78 -0.90 2.02 9.70
N GLY A 79 0.40 1.70 9.63
CA GLY A 79 1.25 1.42 10.79
C GLY A 79 1.42 2.61 11.73
N MET A 80 1.89 3.75 11.21
CA MET A 80 2.07 4.97 12.00
C MET A 80 0.73 5.47 12.59
N PRO A 81 -0.36 5.64 11.81
CA PRO A 81 -1.67 6.00 12.37
C PRO A 81 -2.17 5.04 13.46
N TYR A 82 -1.96 3.74 13.28
CA TYR A 82 -2.31 2.71 14.27
C TYR A 82 -1.52 2.84 15.57
N TYR A 83 -0.21 3.09 15.51
CA TYR A 83 0.57 3.25 16.72
C TYR A 83 0.33 4.58 17.42
N MET A 84 0.07 5.65 16.67
CA MET A 84 -0.24 6.97 17.22
C MET A 84 -1.60 7.02 17.92
N THR A 85 -2.64 6.40 17.33
CA THR A 85 -4.02 6.60 17.80
C THR A 85 -4.74 5.31 18.13
N GLY A 86 -4.46 4.23 17.39
CA GLY A 86 -5.17 2.96 17.50
C GLY A 86 -6.66 3.00 17.11
N HIS A 87 -7.16 4.16 16.63
CA HIS A 87 -8.58 4.36 16.38
C HIS A 87 -8.96 4.00 14.94
N PRO A 88 -9.93 3.09 14.69
CA PRO A 88 -10.26 2.61 13.35
C PRO A 88 -10.63 3.71 12.35
N MET A 89 -11.28 4.80 12.79
CA MET A 89 -11.65 5.91 11.91
C MET A 89 -10.43 6.70 11.40
N ILE A 90 -9.35 6.76 12.17
CA ILE A 90 -8.12 7.46 11.75
C ILE A 90 -7.38 6.61 10.73
N LEU A 91 -7.35 5.29 10.93
CA LEU A 91 -6.86 4.35 9.91
C LEU A 91 -7.70 4.43 8.63
N LEU A 92 -9.02 4.55 8.75
CA LEU A 92 -9.89 4.74 7.58
C LEU A 92 -9.58 6.04 6.84
N GLY A 93 -9.45 7.16 7.55
CA GLY A 93 -9.10 8.44 6.93
C GLY A 93 -7.75 8.38 6.19
N SER A 94 -6.74 7.80 6.83
CA SER A 94 -5.42 7.59 6.23
C SER A 94 -5.46 6.64 5.03
N GLY A 95 -6.24 5.55 5.12
CA GLY A 95 -6.45 4.62 4.02
C GLY A 95 -7.19 5.24 2.82
N ILE A 96 -8.14 6.16 3.07
CA ILE A 96 -8.83 6.91 2.01
C ILE A 96 -7.82 7.81 1.29
N ILE A 97 -6.93 8.49 2.01
CA ILE A 97 -5.87 9.30 1.41
C ILE A 97 -4.96 8.41 0.55
N TRP A 98 -4.52 7.27 1.09
CA TRP A 98 -3.72 6.29 0.36
C TRP A 98 -4.38 5.84 -0.96
N SER A 99 -5.66 5.47 -0.90
CA SER A 99 -6.43 5.08 -2.08
C SER A 99 -6.57 6.24 -3.07
N ALA A 100 -6.89 7.45 -2.60
CA ALA A 100 -7.02 8.63 -3.45
C ALA A 100 -5.71 9.01 -4.16
N VAL A 101 -4.55 8.85 -3.51
CA VAL A 101 -3.24 9.10 -4.14
C VAL A 101 -3.01 8.15 -5.33
N HIS A 102 -3.53 6.92 -5.27
CA HIS A 102 -3.45 5.97 -6.39
C HIS A 102 -4.30 6.35 -7.61
N LEU A 103 -5.14 7.39 -7.51
CA LEU A 103 -5.85 7.93 -8.67
C LEU A 103 -4.92 8.77 -9.56
N PHE A 104 -3.91 9.40 -8.98
CA PHE A 104 -3.10 10.39 -9.68
C PHE A 104 -1.88 9.77 -10.36
N ASN A 105 -1.67 10.17 -11.62
CA ASN A 105 -0.41 9.94 -12.31
C ASN A 105 0.50 11.16 -12.09
N PRO A 106 1.72 11.01 -11.54
CA PRO A 106 2.60 12.15 -11.24
C PRO A 106 2.97 13.02 -12.45
N GLU A 107 2.95 12.46 -13.66
CA GLU A 107 3.43 13.14 -14.87
C GLU A 107 2.33 13.90 -15.63
N VAL A 108 1.07 13.47 -15.50
CA VAL A 108 -0.05 14.00 -16.29
C VAL A 108 -1.29 14.20 -15.41
N PHE A 109 -1.66 15.46 -15.23
CA PHE A 109 -2.91 15.86 -14.56
C PHE A 109 -4.01 16.10 -15.60
N SER A 110 -4.50 15.03 -16.22
CA SER A 110 -5.66 15.05 -17.10
C SER A 110 -6.63 13.92 -16.74
N ILE A 111 -7.91 14.10 -17.06
CA ILE A 111 -8.97 13.14 -16.72
C ILE A 111 -8.72 11.80 -17.43
N GLU A 112 -8.19 11.86 -18.64
CA GLU A 112 -7.89 10.73 -19.52
C GLU A 112 -6.67 9.92 -19.05
N ALA A 113 -5.86 10.47 -18.14
CA ALA A 113 -4.64 9.85 -17.62
C ALA A 113 -4.73 9.42 -16.14
N LEU A 114 -5.88 9.59 -15.49
CA LEU A 114 -6.08 9.17 -14.10
C LEU A 114 -6.11 7.64 -13.98
N ALA A 115 -5.45 7.10 -12.97
CA ALA A 115 -5.37 5.66 -12.73
C ALA A 115 -6.63 5.12 -12.04
N TYR A 116 -7.81 5.27 -12.66
CA TYR A 116 -9.10 4.84 -12.10
C TYR A 116 -9.12 3.37 -11.69
N GLY A 117 -8.53 2.49 -12.51
CA GLY A 117 -8.42 1.07 -12.20
C GLY A 117 -7.60 0.83 -10.92
N GLY A 118 -6.45 1.50 -10.80
CA GLY A 118 -5.60 1.43 -9.61
C GLY A 118 -6.31 1.95 -8.37
N PHE A 119 -6.97 3.10 -8.47
CA PHE A 119 -7.82 3.64 -7.41
C PHE A 119 -8.88 2.62 -6.96
N LEU A 120 -9.65 2.04 -7.87
CA LEU A 120 -10.70 1.07 -7.54
C LEU A 120 -10.16 -0.22 -6.92
N PHE A 121 -8.99 -0.68 -7.36
CA PHE A 121 -8.30 -1.83 -6.77
C PHE A 121 -7.96 -1.59 -5.29
N THR A 122 -7.48 -0.38 -4.96
CA THR A 122 -7.05 -0.06 -3.60
C THR A 122 -8.19 0.00 -2.59
N ILE A 123 -9.45 0.20 -3.01
CA ILE A 123 -10.58 0.33 -2.07
C ILE A 123 -10.76 -0.94 -1.20
N PRO A 124 -10.93 -2.15 -1.76
CA PRO A 124 -10.96 -3.37 -0.94
C PRO A 124 -9.64 -3.65 -0.22
N HIS A 125 -8.50 -3.37 -0.85
CA HIS A 125 -7.17 -3.57 -0.26
C HIS A 125 -7.03 -2.75 1.03
N MET A 126 -7.44 -1.48 1.02
CA MET A 126 -7.45 -0.61 2.20
C MET A 126 -8.14 -1.28 3.39
N PHE A 127 -9.32 -1.87 3.18
CA PHE A 127 -10.03 -2.56 4.26
C PHE A 127 -9.28 -3.78 4.77
N PHE A 128 -8.62 -4.55 3.91
CA PHE A 128 -7.75 -5.63 4.34
C PHE A 128 -6.61 -5.14 5.26
N SER A 129 -5.94 -4.05 4.88
CA SER A 129 -4.85 -3.47 5.66
C SER A 129 -5.36 -2.94 7.01
N ILE A 130 -6.43 -2.14 7.02
CA ILE A 130 -7.07 -1.63 8.24
C ILE A 130 -7.36 -2.76 9.22
N ARG A 131 -8.03 -3.83 8.75
CA ARG A 131 -8.42 -4.95 9.61
C ARG A 131 -7.22 -5.73 10.11
N THR A 132 -6.21 -5.93 9.28
CA THR A 132 -4.98 -6.64 9.66
C THR A 132 -4.23 -5.88 10.76
N TRP A 133 -4.15 -4.55 10.64
CA TRP A 133 -3.55 -3.67 11.65
C TRP A 133 -4.32 -3.65 12.97
N ILE A 134 -5.64 -3.45 12.93
CA ILE A 134 -6.49 -3.48 14.13
C ILE A 134 -6.46 -4.87 14.80
N SER A 135 -6.27 -5.94 14.03
CA SER A 135 -6.07 -7.30 14.52
C SER A 135 -4.66 -7.56 15.11
N LYS A 136 -3.82 -6.53 15.22
CA LYS A 136 -2.44 -6.58 15.72
C LYS A 136 -1.51 -7.45 14.88
N LYS A 137 -1.81 -7.60 13.58
CA LYS A 137 -1.04 -8.40 12.62
C LYS A 137 -0.46 -7.57 11.49
N GLY A 138 -0.20 -6.28 11.71
CA GLY A 138 0.32 -5.36 10.68
C GLY A 138 1.57 -5.83 9.92
N TRP A 139 2.46 -6.62 10.56
CA TRP A 139 3.58 -7.26 9.88
C TRP A 139 3.13 -8.16 8.70
N PHE A 140 1.97 -8.81 8.83
CA PHE A 140 1.40 -9.63 7.77
C PHE A 140 0.89 -8.77 6.62
N ALA A 141 0.29 -7.60 6.91
CA ALA A 141 -0.14 -6.68 5.86
C ALA A 141 1.06 -6.19 5.04
N ILE A 142 2.15 -5.79 5.70
CA ILE A 142 3.42 -5.41 5.04
C ILE A 142 3.92 -6.51 4.09
N ILE A 143 4.08 -7.74 4.61
CA ILE A 143 4.60 -8.85 3.80
C ILE A 143 3.63 -9.21 2.67
N PHE A 144 2.33 -9.28 2.98
CA PHE A 144 1.33 -9.64 1.98
C PHE A 144 1.27 -8.62 0.85
N HIS A 145 1.29 -7.31 1.17
CA HIS A 145 1.27 -6.23 0.19
C HIS A 145 2.53 -6.30 -0.71
N SER A 146 3.73 -6.35 -0.12
CA SER A 146 4.97 -6.48 -0.90
C SER A 146 4.98 -7.71 -1.81
N LEU A 147 4.55 -8.87 -1.30
CA LEU A 147 4.48 -10.11 -2.08
C LEU A 147 3.41 -10.07 -3.16
N TRP A 148 2.27 -9.43 -2.90
CA TRP A 148 1.21 -9.26 -3.88
C TRP A 148 1.71 -8.42 -5.05
N ASN A 149 2.27 -7.23 -4.78
CA ASN A 149 2.82 -6.35 -5.81
C ASN A 149 3.90 -7.08 -6.62
N PHE A 150 4.80 -7.81 -5.95
CA PHE A 150 5.82 -8.61 -6.60
C PHE A 150 5.23 -9.71 -7.50
N SER A 151 4.24 -10.46 -7.01
CA SER A 151 3.61 -11.55 -7.76
C SER A 151 2.90 -11.04 -9.01
N VAL A 152 2.21 -9.90 -8.91
CA VAL A 152 1.57 -9.24 -10.05
C VAL A 152 2.63 -8.81 -11.07
N LEU A 153 3.68 -8.09 -10.65
CA LEU A 153 4.74 -7.64 -11.55
C LEU A 153 5.43 -8.82 -12.27
N ILE A 154 5.85 -9.84 -11.54
CA ILE A 154 6.52 -11.01 -12.13
C ILE A 154 5.60 -11.74 -13.10
N SER A 155 4.29 -11.79 -12.83
CA SER A 155 3.33 -12.39 -13.77
C SER A 155 3.27 -11.61 -15.08
N PHE A 156 3.23 -10.27 -15.04
CA PHE A 156 3.29 -9.43 -16.24
C PHE A 156 4.61 -9.61 -17.01
N CYS A 157 5.73 -9.73 -16.29
CA CYS A 157 7.03 -9.96 -16.92
C CYS A 157 7.14 -11.35 -17.57
N ALA A 158 6.64 -12.39 -16.90
CA ALA A 158 6.64 -13.76 -17.43
C ALA A 158 5.77 -13.88 -18.69
N LEU A 159 4.70 -13.09 -18.79
CA LEU A 159 3.85 -13.01 -19.98
C LEU A 159 4.41 -12.11 -21.09
N GLY A 160 5.58 -11.50 -20.89
CA GLY A 160 6.19 -10.58 -21.86
C GLY A 160 5.45 -9.24 -22.02
N LEU A 161 4.51 -8.93 -21.11
CA LEU A 161 3.70 -7.72 -21.14
C LEU A 161 4.47 -6.49 -20.62
N ARG A 162 5.55 -6.72 -19.86
CA ARG A 162 6.38 -5.67 -19.26
C ARG A 162 7.83 -6.14 -19.13
N GLN A 163 8.78 -5.22 -19.27
CA GLN A 163 10.18 -5.51 -18.94
C GLN A 163 10.41 -5.48 -17.43
N CYS A 164 11.11 -6.49 -16.91
CA CYS A 164 11.47 -6.57 -15.50
C CYS A 164 12.93 -6.16 -15.30
N SER A 165 13.14 -5.06 -14.59
CA SER A 165 14.42 -4.63 -14.08
C SER A 165 14.44 -4.78 -12.55
N ILE A 166 15.63 -5.04 -11.99
CA ILE A 166 15.79 -5.14 -10.54
C ILE A 166 15.79 -3.73 -9.92
N LEU A 167 16.60 -2.84 -10.50
CA LEU A 167 16.76 -1.43 -10.17
C LEU A 167 16.77 -0.65 -11.48
N ASN A 168 15.98 0.41 -11.55
CA ASN A 168 15.91 1.32 -12.69
C ASN A 168 16.83 2.52 -12.50
N ASP A 169 16.68 3.23 -11.39
CA ASP A 169 17.31 4.53 -11.19
C ASP A 169 17.53 4.87 -9.71
N MET A 170 17.86 6.14 -9.44
CA MET A 170 18.04 6.65 -8.08
C MET A 170 16.73 6.71 -7.29
N PHE A 171 15.57 6.84 -7.95
CA PHE A 171 14.28 6.88 -7.28
C PHE A 171 13.95 5.54 -6.61
N ASP A 172 14.34 4.42 -7.23
CA ASP A 172 14.23 3.10 -6.60
C ASP A 172 15.05 3.00 -5.31
N VAL A 173 16.30 3.50 -5.35
CA VAL A 173 17.19 3.50 -4.17
C VAL A 173 16.61 4.37 -3.07
N LEU A 174 16.13 5.56 -3.42
CA LEU A 174 15.49 6.47 -2.46
C LEU A 174 14.21 5.85 -1.88
N ASN A 175 13.40 5.15 -2.67
CA ASN A 175 12.22 4.44 -2.17
C ASN A 175 12.61 3.36 -1.14
N ILE A 176 13.63 2.55 -1.41
CA ILE A 176 14.12 1.56 -0.42
C ILE A 176 14.51 2.27 0.90
N VAL A 177 15.25 3.38 0.82
CA VAL A 177 15.67 4.15 2.00
C VAL A 177 14.47 4.68 2.77
N LEU A 178 13.48 5.24 2.07
CA LEU A 178 12.23 5.71 2.66
C LEU A 178 11.45 4.56 3.32
N ALA A 179 11.32 3.42 2.63
CA ALA A 179 10.60 2.24 3.10
C ALA A 179 11.21 1.67 4.39
N VAL A 180 12.54 1.47 4.41
CA VAL A 180 13.25 0.98 5.58
C VAL A 180 13.13 1.96 6.74
N SER A 181 13.23 3.26 6.49
CA SER A 181 13.11 4.29 7.52
C SER A 181 11.69 4.37 8.09
N ALA A 182 10.66 4.30 7.24
CA ALA A 182 9.26 4.24 7.67
C ALA A 182 8.98 2.96 8.48
N GLY A 183 9.49 1.81 8.02
CA GLY A 183 9.41 0.55 8.75
C GLY A 183 10.10 0.62 10.12
N ALA A 184 11.26 1.28 10.20
CA ALA A 184 11.97 1.52 11.45
C ALA A 184 11.15 2.36 12.43
N ILE A 185 10.50 3.44 11.96
CA ILE A 185 9.59 4.25 12.78
C ILE A 185 8.46 3.40 13.36
N VAL A 186 7.82 2.57 12.53
CA VAL A 186 6.73 1.67 12.96
C VAL A 186 7.23 0.62 13.95
N TYR A 187 8.43 0.07 13.73
CA TYR A 187 9.05 -0.86 14.66
C TYR A 187 9.39 -0.20 16.01
N LEU A 188 9.94 1.01 16.00
CA LEU A 188 10.19 1.79 17.21
C LEU A 188 8.86 2.10 17.94
N ALA A 189 7.80 2.45 17.21
CA ALA A 189 6.46 2.67 17.76
C ALA A 189 5.89 1.42 18.44
N TYR A 190 6.11 0.26 17.84
CA TYR A 190 5.79 -1.03 18.45
C TYR A 190 6.57 -1.28 19.74
N GLN A 191 7.89 -1.07 19.72
CA GLN A 191 8.73 -1.26 20.90
C GLN A 191 8.39 -0.28 22.01
N ASN A 192 8.04 0.96 21.67
CA ASN A 192 7.65 1.98 22.63
C ASN A 192 6.41 1.56 23.42
N LYS A 193 5.40 0.98 22.74
CA LYS A 193 4.21 0.44 23.42
C LYS A 193 4.52 -0.71 24.39
N LYS A 194 5.66 -1.40 24.23
CA LYS A 194 6.05 -2.54 25.07
C LYS A 194 6.99 -2.16 26.22
N ARG A 195 7.97 -1.29 25.96
CA ARG A 195 9.12 -1.07 26.85
C ARG A 195 9.47 0.41 27.06
N HIS A 196 8.62 1.33 26.60
CA HIS A 196 8.81 2.78 26.72
C HIS A 196 10.23 3.24 26.35
N ILE A 197 10.50 3.32 25.05
CA ILE A 197 11.83 3.64 24.51
C ILE A 197 12.05 5.16 24.48
N ASN A 198 13.31 5.56 24.32
CA ASN A 198 13.67 6.96 24.18
C ASN A 198 13.10 7.54 22.87
N GLN A 199 12.33 8.63 22.97
CA GLN A 199 11.74 9.33 21.82
C GLN A 199 12.80 9.91 20.86
N PHE A 200 14.02 10.18 21.33
CA PHE A 200 15.12 10.62 20.47
C PHE A 200 15.48 9.58 19.38
N LEU A 201 15.15 8.29 19.57
CA LEU A 201 15.43 7.26 18.56
C LEU A 201 14.63 7.44 17.27
N TYR A 202 13.49 8.13 17.31
CA TYR A 202 12.70 8.42 16.10
C TYR A 202 13.36 9.47 15.21
N LEU A 203 14.24 10.32 15.76
CA LEU A 203 14.92 11.35 14.97
C LEU A 203 15.79 10.77 13.87
N PHE A 204 16.46 9.64 14.12
CA PHE A 204 17.34 9.01 13.14
C PHE A 204 16.61 8.66 11.82
N PRO A 205 15.57 7.80 11.82
CA PRO A 205 14.85 7.49 10.59
C PRO A 205 14.11 8.72 10.01
N SER A 206 13.64 9.65 10.84
CA SER A 206 13.01 10.89 10.34
C SER A 206 13.98 11.79 9.60
N LEU A 207 15.22 11.94 10.07
CA LEU A 207 16.26 12.71 9.39
C LEU A 207 16.68 12.06 8.07
N ILE A 208 16.75 10.72 8.03
CA ILE A 208 17.02 9.98 6.80
C ILE A 208 15.91 10.21 5.76
N ILE A 209 14.64 10.17 6.19
CA ILE A 209 13.50 10.50 5.31
C ILE A 209 13.60 11.93 4.80
N ALA A 210 13.85 12.91 5.68
CA ALA A 210 13.98 14.30 5.28
C ALA A 210 15.10 14.50 4.25
N PHE A 211 16.26 13.88 4.47
CA PHE A 211 17.38 13.93 3.55
C PHE A 211 17.06 13.26 2.20
N ALA A 212 16.44 12.08 2.21
CA ALA A 212 16.02 11.38 1.01
C ALA A 212 15.01 12.20 0.19
N LEU A 213 14.05 12.87 0.85
CA LEU A 213 13.10 13.77 0.20
C LEU A 213 13.78 15.00 -0.41
N VAL A 214 14.77 15.60 0.27
CA VAL A 214 15.54 16.72 -0.29
C VAL A 214 16.25 16.29 -1.58
N ILE A 215 16.89 15.11 -1.59
CA ILE A 215 17.51 14.56 -2.81
C ILE A 215 16.45 14.35 -3.89
N TRP A 216 15.31 13.73 -3.54
CA TRP A 216 14.22 13.47 -4.47
C TRP A 216 13.74 14.75 -5.17
N PHE A 217 13.42 15.79 -4.38
CA PHE A 217 12.96 17.07 -4.93
C PHE A 217 14.06 17.80 -5.71
N SER A 218 15.32 17.71 -5.28
CA SER A 218 16.43 18.34 -6.00
C SER A 218 16.61 17.77 -7.41
N LYS A 219 16.29 16.48 -7.62
CA LYS A 219 16.36 15.83 -8.94
C LYS A 219 15.10 16.00 -9.79
N ALA A 220 13.97 16.35 -9.19
CA ALA A 220 12.73 16.59 -9.93
C ALA A 220 12.68 18.00 -10.58
N VAL A 221 13.60 18.90 -10.23
CA VAL A 221 13.65 20.30 -10.67
C VAL A 221 14.68 20.53 -11.80
N PHE A 222 15.50 19.53 -12.14
CA PHE A 222 16.48 19.56 -13.23
C PHE A 222 16.23 18.42 -14.23
#